data_AF-A0AAD5S072-F1
#
_entry.id   AF-A0AAD5S072-F1
#
_cell.length_a   1.000
_cell.length_b   1.000
_cell.length_c   1.000
_cell.angle_alpha   90.00
_cell.angle_beta   90.00
_cell.angle_gamma   90.00
#
_symmetry.space_group_name_H-M   'P 1'
#
loop_
_entity.id
_entity.type
_entity.pdbx_description
1 polymer ?
#
loop_
_entity_poly.entity_id
_entity_poly.type
_entity_poly.pdbx_seq_one_letter_code
_entity_poly.pdbx_strand_id
1 'polypeptide(L)'
;MTSAFLLRPSLRMASAIPKATLKPATLRMTISQRSFHSFQAIPLRSQSSQKTLTTTISRQLTRSNPFKSTGWQSRGYQQYAPQVDQGTKWRKIATSAAIFGGTLVAINLVFNTEGRTDGGMNPFERSYLNDAFLHTGLGVGIIGLTAKQMVSSGFVYRIMMANPWVVAIGGLAASYGTMIATRMTDPDNYLAKYGLWTAFNITQAAIIAPLGAFAPPYILARAGLYTVAMMGGLSVVGATAREDKYLYIGGPLMAGACIVIASGLAPLVIPATAGRTLAMMEKVWLYGGLAVAGGFTLYHVQAVQARARACQAGLLKKDPVNEAIGFELDFLNIFIRMVYILMARDNRRR
;
A
#
# COMPACT_ATOMS: atom_id res chain seq x y z
N MET A 1 -83.09 -3.50 44.07
CA MET A 1 -84.07 -3.53 42.96
C MET A 1 -83.30 -3.55 41.64
N THR A 2 -83.83 -4.29 40.65
CA THR A 2 -83.47 -4.35 39.20
C THR A 2 -82.10 -4.95 38.81
N SER A 3 -82.03 -6.22 38.36
CA SER A 3 -82.28 -6.79 37.00
C SER A 3 -81.08 -6.57 36.04
N ALA A 4 -80.26 -7.57 35.68
CA ALA A 4 -80.44 -8.72 34.77
C ALA A 4 -80.52 -8.36 33.26
N PHE A 5 -79.49 -8.73 32.47
CA PHE A 5 -79.53 -9.29 31.08
C PHE A 5 -78.09 -9.39 30.51
N LEU A 6 -77.45 -10.56 30.44
CA LEU A 6 -77.44 -11.57 29.36
C LEU A 6 -76.75 -11.15 28.04
N LEU A 7 -75.63 -11.82 27.69
CA LEU A 7 -75.49 -12.66 26.48
C LEU A 7 -74.15 -13.45 26.45
N ARG A 8 -74.26 -14.78 26.60
CA ARG A 8 -73.34 -15.85 26.13
C ARG A 8 -73.59 -16.12 24.62
N PRO A 9 -72.96 -17.08 23.88
CA PRO A 9 -72.03 -18.20 24.22
C PRO A 9 -70.81 -18.35 23.26
N SER A 10 -69.78 -19.16 23.52
CA SER A 10 -69.60 -20.58 23.06
C SER A 10 -68.10 -20.94 23.22
N LEU A 11 -67.68 -21.94 24.02
CA LEU A 11 -67.57 -23.41 23.84
C LEU A 11 -66.18 -23.92 23.33
N ARG A 12 -65.67 -24.93 24.06
CA ARG A 12 -64.58 -25.93 23.78
C ARG A 12 -63.16 -25.53 24.23
N MET A 13 -62.56 -26.04 25.32
CA MET A 13 -62.25 -27.39 25.88
C MET A 13 -61.01 -28.10 25.33
N ALA A 14 -60.08 -28.39 26.26
CA ALA A 14 -59.11 -29.51 26.37
C ALA A 14 -57.84 -29.42 25.48
N SER A 15 -56.63 -29.87 25.87
CA SER A 15 -56.19 -30.83 26.89
C SER A 15 -54.66 -30.75 27.15
N ALA A 16 -54.27 -31.08 28.40
CA ALA A 16 -53.09 -31.78 28.92
C ALA A 16 -51.71 -31.75 28.20
N ILE A 17 -50.65 -31.49 28.99
CA ILE A 17 -49.23 -31.69 28.68
C ILE A 17 -48.70 -32.87 29.52
N PRO A 18 -48.17 -33.96 28.93
CA PRO A 18 -47.37 -34.94 29.66
C PRO A 18 -45.86 -34.74 29.42
N LYS A 19 -45.07 -35.04 30.46
CA LYS A 19 -43.60 -35.16 30.43
C LYS A 19 -43.19 -36.58 30.01
N ALA A 20 -42.17 -36.75 29.16
CA ALA A 20 -41.29 -37.93 29.18
C ALA A 20 -39.97 -37.72 28.40
N THR A 21 -38.90 -38.20 29.05
CA THR A 21 -37.45 -38.29 28.77
C THR A 21 -37.01 -39.08 27.53
N LEU A 22 -35.91 -38.66 26.85
CA LEU A 22 -35.00 -39.54 26.09
C LEU A 22 -33.53 -38.99 25.96
N LYS A 23 -32.59 -39.77 26.53
CA LYS A 23 -31.16 -40.11 26.25
C LYS A 23 -30.13 -39.08 25.70
N PRO A 24 -28.87 -39.10 26.19
CA PRO A 24 -27.78 -38.27 25.68
C PRO A 24 -27.09 -38.92 24.47
N ALA A 25 -26.97 -38.19 23.36
CA ALA A 25 -26.15 -38.59 22.21
C ALA A 25 -24.82 -37.81 22.24
N THR A 26 -23.73 -38.51 22.51
CA THR A 26 -22.34 -38.06 22.35
C THR A 26 -22.05 -37.72 20.90
N LEU A 27 -21.88 -36.44 20.59
CA LEU A 27 -21.43 -35.98 19.28
C LEU A 27 -19.89 -35.86 19.29
N ARG A 28 -19.24 -36.87 18.71
CA ARG A 28 -17.81 -36.86 18.36
C ARG A 28 -17.55 -35.72 17.37
N MET A 29 -16.89 -34.64 17.81
CA MET A 29 -16.32 -33.64 16.90
C MET A 29 -14.93 -34.09 16.46
N THR A 30 -14.81 -34.49 15.20
CA THR A 30 -13.52 -34.74 14.55
C THR A 30 -12.89 -33.39 14.21
N ILE A 31 -11.86 -32.99 14.95
CA ILE A 31 -11.04 -31.81 14.65
C ILE A 31 -10.21 -32.12 13.40
N SER A 32 -10.60 -31.57 12.26
CA SER A 32 -9.74 -31.53 11.08
C SER A 32 -8.74 -30.39 11.25
N GLN A 33 -7.53 -30.71 11.72
CA GLN A 33 -6.38 -29.86 11.51
C GLN A 33 -6.09 -29.81 10.00
N ARG A 34 -6.24 -28.64 9.37
CA ARG A 34 -5.75 -28.42 8.01
C ARG A 34 -4.77 -27.27 7.99
N SER A 35 -3.52 -27.68 7.83
CA SER A 35 -2.30 -26.91 7.68
C SER A 35 -2.40 -25.90 6.53
N PHE A 36 -1.85 -24.72 6.78
CA PHE A 36 -1.63 -23.66 5.80
C PHE A 36 -0.55 -24.06 4.81
N HIS A 37 -0.92 -24.58 3.64
CA HIS A 37 -0.06 -24.54 2.45
C HIS A 37 -0.93 -24.56 1.19
N SER A 38 -0.97 -23.44 0.46
CA SER A 38 -1.23 -23.46 -0.98
C SER A 38 -0.65 -22.21 -1.64
N PHE A 39 0.68 -22.21 -1.82
CA PHE A 39 1.27 -21.61 -3.01
C PHE A 39 0.96 -22.54 -4.17
N GLN A 40 0.08 -22.12 -5.09
CA GLN A 40 -0.17 -22.86 -6.32
C GLN A 40 0.82 -22.41 -7.38
N ALA A 41 1.80 -23.27 -7.63
CA ALA A 41 2.63 -23.24 -8.83
C ALA A 41 1.77 -23.58 -10.06
N ILE A 42 1.96 -22.84 -11.14
CA ILE A 42 1.26 -22.99 -12.41
C ILE A 42 1.95 -24.12 -13.21
N PRO A 43 1.24 -25.18 -13.67
CA PRO A 43 1.84 -26.18 -14.52
C PRO A 43 1.88 -25.73 -16.00
N LEU A 44 3.08 -25.74 -16.58
CA LEU A 44 3.35 -25.67 -18.03
C LEU A 44 2.84 -26.95 -18.70
N ARG A 45 1.91 -26.82 -19.65
CA ARG A 45 1.44 -27.91 -20.51
C ARG A 45 1.99 -27.71 -21.93
N SER A 46 3.03 -28.48 -22.27
CA SER A 46 3.49 -28.68 -23.65
C SER A 46 2.55 -29.67 -24.34
N GLN A 47 1.80 -29.22 -25.35
CA GLN A 47 1.05 -30.11 -26.23
C GLN A 47 1.86 -30.35 -27.51
N SER A 48 2.63 -31.44 -27.51
CA SER A 48 3.15 -32.07 -28.73
C SER A 48 2.05 -32.94 -29.32
N SER A 49 1.58 -32.60 -30.52
CA SER A 49 0.69 -33.47 -31.30
C SER A 49 1.41 -33.86 -32.59
N GLN A 50 2.04 -35.04 -32.56
CA GLN A 50 2.53 -35.71 -33.75
C GLN A 50 1.35 -36.38 -34.44
N LYS A 51 1.13 -36.06 -35.72
CA LYS A 51 0.45 -36.96 -36.65
C LYS A 51 1.25 -37.06 -37.94
N THR A 52 1.90 -38.21 -38.07
CA THR A 52 2.52 -38.74 -39.27
C THR A 52 1.41 -39.19 -40.24
N LEU A 53 1.50 -38.82 -41.52
CA LEU A 53 0.95 -39.62 -42.63
C LEU A 53 1.82 -39.38 -43.88
N THR A 54 2.34 -40.49 -44.39
CA THR A 54 3.20 -40.68 -45.55
C THR A 54 2.39 -40.77 -46.84
N THR A 55 2.92 -40.27 -47.97
CA THR A 55 2.84 -40.94 -49.31
C THR A 55 3.68 -40.22 -50.40
N THR A 56 4.73 -40.93 -50.86
CA THR A 56 5.19 -41.21 -52.24
C THR A 56 5.20 -40.18 -53.40
N ILE A 57 6.42 -39.84 -53.85
CA ILE A 57 7.08 -39.89 -55.20
C ILE A 57 6.26 -39.55 -56.48
N SER A 58 6.66 -38.51 -57.26
CA SER A 58 7.24 -38.61 -58.65
C SER A 58 7.12 -37.33 -59.51
N ARG A 59 8.30 -36.82 -59.95
CA ARG A 59 8.70 -36.19 -61.24
C ARG A 59 7.71 -35.35 -62.07
N GLN A 60 8.12 -34.12 -62.42
CA GLN A 60 8.46 -33.73 -63.80
C GLN A 60 9.21 -32.40 -63.89
N LEU A 61 10.21 -32.37 -64.80
CA LEU A 61 11.16 -31.29 -65.08
C LEU A 61 10.76 -30.53 -66.35
N THR A 62 10.84 -29.19 -66.35
CA THR A 62 11.21 -28.33 -67.50
C THR A 62 11.63 -26.95 -66.95
N ARG A 63 12.93 -26.66 -66.83
CA ARG A 63 13.83 -26.00 -67.81
C ARG A 63 13.56 -24.49 -68.02
N SER A 64 14.30 -23.63 -67.30
CA SER A 64 15.18 -22.57 -67.87
C SER A 64 15.74 -21.64 -66.77
N ASN A 65 17.07 -21.47 -66.78
CA ASN A 65 17.93 -20.64 -65.91
C ASN A 65 18.01 -19.18 -66.47
N PRO A 66 18.74 -18.19 -65.86
CA PRO A 66 19.29 -18.05 -64.50
C PRO A 66 19.10 -16.62 -63.92
N PHE A 67 19.72 -16.34 -62.76
CA PHE A 67 20.14 -15.00 -62.29
C PHE A 67 19.10 -14.12 -61.56
N LYS A 68 19.07 -14.26 -60.23
CA LYS A 68 19.37 -13.16 -59.26
C LYS A 68 19.28 -13.72 -57.84
N SER A 69 20.42 -13.68 -57.17
CA SER A 69 20.59 -14.01 -55.76
C SER A 69 19.81 -13.05 -54.86
N THR A 70 18.62 -13.44 -54.43
CA THR A 70 17.96 -12.84 -53.26
C THR A 70 18.25 -13.73 -52.06
N GLY A 71 19.40 -13.47 -51.45
CA GLY A 71 19.73 -13.95 -50.12
C GLY A 71 18.70 -13.39 -49.14
N TRP A 72 17.99 -14.32 -48.50
CA TRP A 72 17.09 -14.04 -47.40
C TRP A 72 17.92 -13.57 -46.20
N GLN A 73 18.08 -12.26 -46.06
CA GLN A 73 18.57 -11.67 -44.81
C GLN A 73 17.44 -11.75 -43.78
N SER A 74 17.48 -12.83 -43.00
CA SER A 74 16.84 -12.91 -41.69
C SER A 74 17.26 -11.67 -40.89
N ARG A 75 16.31 -10.74 -40.69
CA ARG A 75 16.43 -9.66 -39.70
C ARG A 75 16.40 -10.31 -38.32
N GLY A 76 17.57 -10.78 -37.89
CA GLY A 76 17.84 -11.01 -36.48
C GLY A 76 17.65 -9.68 -35.76
N TYR A 77 16.69 -9.64 -34.84
CA TYR A 77 16.69 -8.63 -33.80
C TYR A 77 17.94 -8.86 -32.94
N GLN A 78 19.07 -8.31 -33.37
CA GLN A 78 20.17 -8.04 -32.47
C GLN A 78 19.66 -6.99 -31.48
N GLN A 79 19.27 -7.48 -30.31
CA GLN A 79 19.02 -6.67 -29.14
C GLN A 79 20.38 -6.12 -28.69
N TYR A 80 20.87 -5.08 -29.36
CA TYR A 80 22.02 -4.32 -28.94
C TYR A 80 21.63 -3.68 -27.61
N ALA A 81 22.10 -4.25 -26.50
CA ALA A 81 22.08 -3.55 -25.22
C ALA A 81 22.90 -2.28 -25.44
N PRO A 82 22.30 -1.08 -25.46
CA PRO A 82 23.10 0.11 -25.70
C PRO A 82 24.07 0.21 -24.53
N GLN A 83 25.37 0.19 -24.82
CA GLN A 83 26.38 0.61 -23.85
C GLN A 83 26.03 2.06 -23.50
N VAL A 84 25.41 2.25 -22.33
CA VAL A 84 24.90 3.55 -21.93
C VAL A 84 26.10 4.38 -21.49
N ASP A 85 26.62 5.16 -22.43
CA ASP A 85 27.67 6.15 -22.20
C ASP A 85 27.28 7.08 -21.03
N GLN A 86 28.24 7.43 -20.16
CA GLN A 86 27.98 8.22 -18.95
C GLN A 86 27.36 9.58 -19.29
N GLY A 87 27.77 10.20 -20.41
CA GLY A 87 27.15 11.42 -20.93
C GLY A 87 25.67 11.23 -21.28
N THR A 88 25.31 10.06 -21.79
CA THR A 88 23.91 9.70 -22.09
C THR A 88 23.10 9.45 -20.81
N LYS A 89 23.70 8.90 -19.75
CA LYS A 89 23.02 8.74 -18.44
C LYS A 89 22.69 10.09 -17.81
N TRP A 90 23.67 10.99 -17.73
CA TRP A 90 23.45 12.33 -17.20
C TRP A 90 22.44 13.12 -18.04
N ARG A 91 22.47 12.99 -19.37
CA ARG A 91 21.46 13.61 -20.23
C ARG A 91 20.06 13.07 -19.96
N LYS A 92 19.90 11.75 -19.80
CA LYS A 92 18.60 11.13 -19.46
C LYS A 92 18.10 11.60 -18.09
N ILE A 93 18.97 11.62 -17.09
CA ILE A 93 18.63 12.11 -15.75
C ILE A 93 18.22 13.58 -15.81
N ALA A 94 19.01 14.44 -16.45
CA ALA A 94 18.73 15.85 -16.60
C ALA A 94 17.42 16.11 -17.36
N THR A 95 17.18 15.44 -18.48
CA THR A 95 15.91 15.55 -19.23
C THR A 95 14.73 15.11 -18.38
N SER A 96 14.84 14.00 -17.64
CA SER A 96 13.76 13.55 -16.75
C SER A 96 13.50 14.51 -15.59
N ALA A 97 14.55 15.08 -15.00
CA ALA A 97 14.46 16.07 -13.95
C ALA A 97 13.83 17.38 -14.46
N ALA A 98 14.18 17.80 -15.68
CA ALA A 98 13.59 18.99 -16.33
C ALA A 98 12.10 18.79 -16.62
N ILE A 99 11.71 17.62 -17.16
CA ILE A 99 10.29 17.30 -17.39
C ILE A 99 9.53 17.31 -16.06
N PHE A 100 10.07 16.64 -15.04
CA PHE A 100 9.43 16.57 -13.73
C PHE A 100 9.31 17.96 -13.08
N GLY A 101 10.41 18.72 -13.02
CA GLY A 101 10.41 20.08 -12.45
C GLY A 101 9.51 21.04 -13.22
N GLY A 102 9.57 21.02 -14.56
CA GLY A 102 8.68 21.81 -15.40
C GLY A 102 7.21 21.45 -15.22
N THR A 103 6.89 20.17 -15.07
CA THR A 103 5.52 19.71 -14.78
C THR A 103 5.05 20.20 -13.41
N LEU A 104 5.90 20.16 -12.38
CA LEU A 104 5.54 20.67 -11.06
C LEU A 104 5.24 22.17 -11.09
N VAL A 105 6.07 22.95 -11.80
CA VAL A 105 5.84 24.39 -11.99
C VAL A 105 4.54 24.62 -12.76
N ALA A 106 4.29 23.88 -13.83
CA ALA A 106 3.05 24.02 -14.60
C ALA A 106 1.81 23.67 -13.77
N ILE A 107 1.85 22.57 -13.00
CA ILE A 107 0.77 22.20 -12.07
C ILE A 107 0.58 23.30 -11.02
N ASN A 108 1.66 23.87 -10.50
CA ASN A 108 1.60 24.98 -9.57
C ASN A 108 0.87 26.18 -10.19
N LEU A 109 1.27 26.58 -11.39
CA LEU A 109 0.67 27.72 -12.07
C LEU A 109 -0.79 27.50 -12.44
N VAL A 110 -1.20 26.25 -12.76
CA VAL A 110 -2.58 25.93 -13.16
C VAL A 110 -3.51 25.76 -11.95
N PHE A 111 -3.08 24.99 -10.95
CA PHE A 111 -3.94 24.61 -9.81
C PHE A 111 -3.80 25.53 -8.59
N ASN A 112 -2.75 26.35 -8.54
CA ASN A 112 -2.48 27.27 -7.45
C ASN A 112 -2.44 28.73 -7.92
N THR A 113 -3.34 29.10 -8.83
CA THR A 113 -3.57 30.48 -9.26
C THR A 113 -4.03 31.38 -8.11
N GLU A 114 -4.71 30.83 -7.10
CA GLU A 114 -5.03 31.48 -5.82
C GLU A 114 -3.91 31.28 -4.78
N GLY A 115 -2.65 31.38 -5.18
CA GLY A 115 -1.50 31.23 -4.28
C GLY A 115 -1.59 32.16 -3.07
N ARG A 116 -0.89 31.80 -1.98
CA ARG A 116 -0.85 32.53 -0.71
C ARG A 116 -0.68 34.05 -0.96
N THR A 117 -1.60 34.87 -0.44
CA THR A 117 -1.65 36.33 -0.65
C THR A 117 -0.45 37.09 -0.08
N ASP A 118 0.37 36.42 0.72
CA ASP A 118 1.38 37.02 1.60
C ASP A 118 2.82 36.87 1.09
N GLY A 119 3.02 36.56 -0.21
CA GLY A 119 4.34 36.63 -0.83
C GLY A 119 5.30 35.46 -0.56
N GLY A 120 4.79 34.24 -0.42
CA GLY A 120 5.58 33.01 -0.21
C GLY A 120 5.57 32.51 1.24
N MET A 121 5.97 31.26 1.50
CA MET A 121 5.92 30.63 2.84
C MET A 121 6.84 31.37 3.84
N ASN A 122 6.33 31.64 5.05
CA ASN A 122 7.07 32.33 6.11
C ASN A 122 8.37 31.56 6.45
N PRO A 123 9.53 32.22 6.66
CA PRO A 123 10.78 31.55 6.99
C PRO A 123 10.68 30.56 8.16
N PHE A 124 9.85 30.86 9.17
CA PHE A 124 9.64 29.95 10.30
C PHE A 124 8.89 28.67 9.88
N GLU A 125 7.77 28.80 9.16
CA GLU A 125 7.00 27.68 8.62
C GLU A 125 7.87 26.80 7.72
N ARG A 126 8.70 27.41 6.87
CA ARG A 126 9.64 26.70 6.00
C ARG A 126 10.65 25.89 6.79
N SER A 127 11.24 26.48 7.83
CA SER A 127 12.21 25.79 8.69
C SER A 127 11.56 24.63 9.44
N TYR A 128 10.34 24.83 9.95
CA TYR A 128 9.58 23.79 10.65
C TYR A 128 9.21 22.62 9.73
N LEU A 129 8.75 22.93 8.51
CA LEU A 129 8.46 21.94 7.48
C LEU A 129 9.72 21.17 7.08
N ASN A 130 10.84 21.85 6.90
CA ASN A 130 12.12 21.22 6.56
C ASN A 130 12.58 20.28 7.67
N ASP A 131 12.51 20.71 8.94
CA ASP A 131 12.83 19.88 10.09
C ASP A 131 11.95 18.62 10.12
N ALA A 132 10.65 18.74 9.90
CA ALA A 132 9.75 17.57 9.85
C ALA A 132 10.16 16.59 8.73
N PHE A 133 10.46 17.08 7.52
CA PHE A 133 10.94 16.24 6.42
C PHE A 133 12.29 15.59 6.68
N LEU A 134 13.21 16.28 7.37
CA LEU A 134 14.50 15.72 7.75
C LEU A 134 14.32 14.53 8.70
N HIS A 135 13.47 14.68 9.71
CA HIS A 135 13.14 13.59 10.62
C HIS A 135 12.47 12.44 9.88
N THR A 136 11.50 12.71 9.00
CA THR A 136 10.89 11.67 8.17
C THR A 136 11.92 10.96 7.29
N GLY A 137 12.83 11.69 6.66
CA GLY A 137 13.88 11.10 5.84
C GLY A 137 14.80 10.19 6.64
N LEU A 138 15.18 10.60 7.85
CA LEU A 138 15.93 9.78 8.79
C LEU A 138 15.13 8.55 9.24
N GLY A 139 13.85 8.72 9.60
CA GLY A 139 12.97 7.63 10.02
C GLY A 139 12.81 6.57 8.95
N VAL A 140 12.50 6.98 7.71
CA VAL A 140 12.45 6.09 6.54
C VAL A 140 13.79 5.41 6.28
N GLY A 141 14.91 6.12 6.48
CA GLY A 141 16.26 5.54 6.40
C GLY A 141 16.47 4.44 7.45
N ILE A 142 16.11 4.70 8.70
CA ILE A 142 16.16 3.73 9.81
C ILE A 142 15.28 2.52 9.47
N ILE A 143 14.06 2.74 8.98
CA ILE A 143 13.14 1.68 8.59
C ILE A 143 13.78 0.79 7.51
N GLY A 144 14.32 1.38 6.45
CA GLY A 144 14.92 0.63 5.34
C GLY A 144 16.13 -0.19 5.77
N LEU A 145 17.03 0.39 6.56
CA LEU A 145 18.21 -0.30 7.08
C LEU A 145 17.83 -1.43 8.05
N THR A 146 16.89 -1.16 8.95
CA THR A 146 16.41 -2.14 9.94
C THR A 146 15.68 -3.28 9.25
N ALA A 147 14.82 -3.00 8.26
CA ALA A 147 14.13 -4.02 7.50
C ALA A 147 15.11 -4.91 6.73
N LYS A 148 16.14 -4.32 6.10
CA LYS A 148 17.21 -5.08 5.43
C LYS A 148 17.94 -5.99 6.43
N GLN A 149 18.27 -5.46 7.61
CA GLN A 149 18.93 -6.25 8.65
C GLN A 149 18.03 -7.42 9.10
N MET A 150 16.75 -7.18 9.34
CA MET A 150 15.76 -8.19 9.73
C MET A 150 15.57 -9.30 8.68
N VAL A 151 15.60 -8.94 7.39
CA VAL A 151 15.56 -9.92 6.29
C VAL A 151 16.83 -10.78 6.31
N SER A 152 18.00 -10.17 6.48
CA SER A 152 19.28 -10.88 6.50
C SER A 152 19.49 -11.74 7.76
N SER A 153 18.91 -11.36 8.89
CA SER A 153 19.09 -12.03 10.19
C SER A 153 18.13 -13.19 10.42
N GLY A 154 17.29 -13.55 9.45
CA GLY A 154 16.27 -14.59 9.60
C GLY A 154 15.11 -14.21 10.54
N PHE A 155 15.01 -12.94 10.96
CA PHE A 155 13.90 -12.47 11.81
C PHE A 155 12.55 -12.63 11.11
N VAL A 156 12.50 -12.37 9.80
CA VAL A 156 11.30 -12.57 8.98
C VAL A 156 10.80 -14.01 9.05
N TYR A 157 11.71 -14.99 8.98
CA TYR A 157 11.35 -16.40 9.09
C TYR A 157 10.72 -16.74 10.45
N ARG A 158 11.27 -16.17 11.53
CA ARG A 158 10.71 -16.33 12.89
C ARG A 158 9.31 -15.74 13.02
N ILE A 159 9.07 -14.57 12.42
CA ILE A 159 7.72 -13.97 12.37
C ILE A 159 6.76 -14.86 11.59
N MET A 160 7.19 -15.42 10.46
CA MET A 160 6.34 -16.27 9.62
C MET A 160 5.98 -17.60 10.30
N MET A 161 6.82 -18.09 11.20
CA MET A 161 6.55 -19.26 12.02
C MET A 161 5.70 -18.96 13.27
N ALA A 162 5.65 -17.69 13.69
CA ALA A 162 4.83 -17.27 14.81
C ALA A 162 3.33 -17.25 14.44
N ASN A 163 2.47 -17.26 15.45
CA ASN A 163 1.03 -17.18 15.23
C ASN A 163 0.67 -15.88 14.50
N PRO A 164 0.02 -15.95 13.31
CA PRO A 164 -0.31 -14.77 12.51
C PRO A 164 -1.12 -13.71 13.28
N TRP A 165 -2.00 -14.12 14.20
CA TRP A 165 -2.80 -13.19 15.01
C TRP A 165 -1.96 -12.44 16.03
N VAL A 166 -0.98 -13.11 16.65
CA VAL A 166 -0.07 -12.48 17.61
C VAL A 166 0.81 -11.46 16.89
N VAL A 167 1.31 -11.80 15.70
CA VAL A 167 2.10 -10.88 14.88
C VAL A 167 1.24 -9.70 14.42
N ALA A 168 0.02 -9.94 13.93
CA ALA A 168 -0.85 -8.89 13.43
C ALA A 168 -1.28 -7.93 14.55
N ILE A 169 -1.84 -8.45 15.64
CA ILE A 169 -2.34 -7.63 16.75
C ILE A 169 -1.18 -7.04 17.55
N GLY A 170 -0.14 -7.83 17.83
CA GLY A 170 1.04 -7.37 18.57
C GLY A 170 1.83 -6.31 17.79
N GLY A 171 1.99 -6.49 16.48
CA GLY A 171 2.62 -5.49 15.62
C GLY A 171 1.82 -4.20 15.55
N LEU A 172 0.49 -4.28 15.42
CA LEU A 172 -0.39 -3.11 15.47
C LEU A 172 -0.33 -2.40 16.83
N ALA A 173 -0.43 -3.15 17.94
CA ALA A 173 -0.37 -2.59 19.28
C ALA A 173 0.98 -1.91 19.55
N ALA A 174 2.09 -2.53 19.13
CA ALA A 174 3.43 -1.93 19.24
C ALA A 174 3.55 -0.67 18.38
N SER A 175 3.06 -0.71 17.14
CA SER A 175 3.08 0.43 16.21
C SER A 175 2.30 1.62 16.74
N TYR A 176 1.02 1.42 17.09
CA TYR A 176 0.17 2.48 17.63
C TYR A 176 0.61 2.92 19.02
N GLY A 177 1.06 1.98 19.87
CA GLY A 177 1.55 2.27 21.21
C GLY A 177 2.79 3.15 21.21
N THR A 178 3.80 2.81 20.41
CA THR A 178 5.03 3.62 20.26
C THR A 178 4.74 4.98 19.64
N MET A 179 3.82 5.06 18.66
CA MET A 179 3.36 6.33 18.11
C MET A 179 2.70 7.22 19.17
N ILE A 180 1.74 6.69 19.91
CA ILE A 180 1.02 7.43 20.95
C ILE A 180 1.99 7.87 22.04
N ALA A 181 2.87 6.98 22.49
CA ALA A 181 3.90 7.29 23.48
C ALA A 181 4.84 8.41 22.99
N THR A 182 5.28 8.36 21.73
CA THR A 182 6.09 9.44 21.14
C THR A 182 5.34 10.75 21.14
N ARG A 183 4.05 10.74 20.77
CA ARG A 183 3.22 11.95 20.74
C ARG A 183 2.94 12.56 22.12
N MET A 184 2.80 11.73 23.13
CA MET A 184 2.58 12.15 24.52
C MET A 184 3.86 12.60 25.22
N THR A 185 5.03 12.24 24.71
CA THR A 185 6.30 12.63 25.32
C THR A 185 6.63 14.08 24.97
N ASP A 186 6.91 14.88 26.00
CA ASP A 186 7.31 16.27 25.84
C ASP A 186 8.59 16.41 25.00
N PRO A 187 8.69 17.44 24.13
CA PRO A 187 9.88 17.69 23.33
C PRO A 187 11.16 17.94 24.14
N ASP A 188 11.04 18.33 25.41
CA ASP A 188 12.18 18.58 26.30
C ASP A 188 12.95 17.31 26.66
N ASN A 189 12.24 16.18 26.73
CA ASN A 189 12.82 14.88 27.05
C ASN A 189 13.34 14.22 25.76
N TYR A 190 14.42 14.78 25.21
CA TYR A 190 15.01 14.36 23.94
C TYR A 190 15.28 12.84 23.88
N LEU A 191 15.90 12.27 24.91
CA LEU A 191 16.25 10.84 24.91
C LEU A 191 15.02 9.94 24.84
N ALA A 192 13.98 10.24 25.62
CA ALA A 192 12.74 9.47 25.62
C ALA A 192 11.98 9.63 24.29
N LYS A 193 11.91 10.86 23.78
CA LYS A 193 11.23 11.18 22.51
C LYS A 193 11.86 10.42 21.34
N TYR A 194 13.18 10.52 21.18
CA TYR A 194 13.89 9.88 20.07
C TYR A 194 14.01 8.37 20.27
N GLY A 195 14.07 7.88 21.50
CA GLY A 195 13.99 6.46 21.81
C GLY A 195 12.65 5.86 21.36
N LEU A 196 11.53 6.51 21.69
CA LEU A 196 10.19 6.08 21.28
C LEU A 196 9.96 6.24 19.78
N TRP A 197 10.43 7.34 19.18
CA TRP A 197 10.38 7.53 17.73
C TRP A 197 11.21 6.48 16.98
N THR A 198 12.39 6.13 17.49
CA THR A 198 13.21 5.04 16.91
C THR A 198 12.52 3.69 17.09
N ALA A 199 11.91 3.43 18.25
CA ALA A 199 11.13 2.21 18.48
C ALA A 199 9.92 2.11 17.53
N PHE A 200 9.26 3.23 17.25
CA PHE A 200 8.21 3.31 16.24
C PHE A 200 8.76 2.92 14.85
N ASN A 201 9.87 3.52 14.42
CA ASN A 201 10.52 3.20 13.15
C ASN A 201 10.95 1.73 13.04
N ILE A 202 11.53 1.16 14.10
CA ILE A 202 11.90 -0.26 14.15
C ILE A 202 10.66 -1.16 14.04
N THR A 203 9.55 -0.77 14.68
CA THR A 203 8.30 -1.53 14.62
C THR A 203 7.70 -1.49 13.21
N GLN A 204 7.71 -0.33 12.55
CA GLN A 204 7.31 -0.23 11.14
C GLN A 204 8.20 -1.11 10.25
N ALA A 205 9.51 -1.11 10.50
CA ALA A 205 10.45 -1.97 9.77
C ALA A 205 10.12 -3.46 9.95
N ALA A 206 9.77 -3.89 11.16
CA ALA A 206 9.38 -5.27 11.45
C ALA A 206 8.12 -5.70 10.68
N ILE A 207 7.13 -4.81 10.57
CA ILE A 207 5.89 -5.07 9.82
C ILE A 207 6.16 -5.17 8.31
N ILE A 208 7.10 -4.37 7.79
CA ILE A 208 7.42 -4.31 6.35
C ILE A 208 8.49 -5.33 5.95
N ALA A 209 9.31 -5.84 6.88
CA ALA A 209 10.39 -6.77 6.60
C ALA A 209 9.96 -8.02 5.81
N PRO A 210 8.79 -8.66 6.07
CA PRO A 210 8.31 -9.77 5.24
C PRO A 210 8.16 -9.38 3.77
N LEU A 211 7.63 -8.19 3.47
CA LEU A 211 7.53 -7.68 2.11
C LEU A 211 8.92 -7.50 1.49
N GLY A 212 9.92 -7.08 2.26
CA GLY A 212 11.32 -7.00 1.82
C GLY A 212 11.98 -8.35 1.50
N ALA A 213 11.53 -9.44 2.12
CA ALA A 213 12.03 -10.78 1.84
C ALA A 213 11.45 -11.38 0.55
N PHE A 214 10.20 -11.07 0.22
CA PHE A 214 9.51 -11.60 -0.97
C PHE A 214 9.62 -10.71 -2.20
N ALA A 215 9.73 -9.40 -2.02
CA ALA A 215 9.85 -8.46 -3.12
C ALA A 215 11.30 -8.44 -3.64
N PRO A 216 11.52 -8.54 -4.96
CA PRO A 216 12.83 -8.36 -5.54
C PRO A 216 13.41 -6.98 -5.21
N PRO A 217 14.73 -6.86 -4.93
CA PRO A 217 15.34 -5.60 -4.48
C PRO A 217 15.20 -4.47 -5.51
N TYR A 218 15.16 -4.78 -6.80
CA TYR A 218 14.94 -3.78 -7.85
C TYR A 218 13.52 -3.20 -7.85
N ILE A 219 12.52 -3.96 -7.40
CA ILE A 219 11.14 -3.45 -7.26
C ILE A 219 11.05 -2.52 -6.07
N LEU A 220 11.67 -2.89 -4.94
CA LEU A 220 11.75 -2.05 -3.75
C LEU A 220 12.42 -0.71 -4.05
N ALA A 221 13.55 -0.72 -4.76
CA ALA A 221 14.25 0.52 -5.14
C ALA A 221 13.39 1.42 -6.03
N ARG A 222 12.68 0.85 -7.02
CA ARG A 222 11.79 1.61 -7.91
C ARG A 222 10.58 2.17 -7.16
N ALA A 223 9.96 1.36 -6.29
CA ALA A 223 8.84 1.78 -5.47
C ALA A 223 9.23 2.93 -4.53
N GLY A 224 10.40 2.83 -3.90
CA GLY A 224 10.95 3.89 -3.07
C GLY A 224 11.15 5.18 -3.85
N LEU A 225 11.77 5.11 -5.03
CA LEU A 225 11.96 6.28 -5.89
C LEU A 225 10.63 6.91 -6.33
N TYR A 226 9.63 6.11 -6.71
CA TYR A 226 8.30 6.62 -7.08
C TYR A 226 7.58 7.25 -5.89
N THR A 227 7.77 6.70 -4.69
CA THR A 227 7.19 7.25 -3.46
C THR A 227 7.81 8.60 -3.12
N VAL A 228 9.14 8.71 -3.18
CA VAL A 228 9.85 9.99 -2.97
C VAL A 228 9.41 11.03 -4.01
N ALA A 229 9.29 10.64 -5.28
CA ALA A 229 8.84 11.54 -6.34
C ALA A 229 7.39 12.01 -6.12
N MET A 230 6.49 11.11 -5.74
CA MET A 230 5.08 11.43 -5.47
C MET A 230 4.94 12.33 -4.25
N MET A 231 5.56 11.95 -3.12
CA MET A 231 5.49 12.71 -1.87
C MET A 231 6.16 14.08 -2.04
N GLY A 232 7.32 14.15 -2.68
CA GLY A 232 8.01 15.40 -2.98
C GLY A 232 7.19 16.32 -3.88
N GLY A 233 6.57 15.78 -4.94
CA GLY A 233 5.70 16.56 -5.83
C GLY A 233 4.45 17.09 -5.12
N LEU A 234 3.77 16.25 -4.34
CA LEU A 234 2.62 16.66 -3.52
C LEU A 234 3.01 17.69 -2.47
N SER A 235 4.22 17.60 -1.92
CA SER A 235 4.71 18.54 -0.92
C SER A 235 4.95 19.92 -1.50
N VAL A 236 5.45 20.03 -2.72
CA VAL A 236 5.55 21.31 -3.43
C VAL A 236 4.16 21.91 -3.62
N VAL A 237 3.20 21.13 -4.11
CA VAL A 237 1.82 21.61 -4.31
C VAL A 237 1.18 22.04 -2.98
N GLY A 238 1.27 21.20 -1.95
CA GLY A 238 0.71 21.46 -0.62
C GLY A 238 1.34 22.65 0.09
N ALA A 239 2.65 22.88 -0.07
CA ALA A 239 3.36 24.02 0.51
C ALA A 239 3.03 25.35 -0.19
N THR A 240 2.64 25.30 -1.46
CA THR A 240 2.26 26.50 -2.20
C THR A 240 0.76 26.81 -2.14
N ALA A 241 -0.06 25.79 -1.88
CA ALA A 241 -1.51 25.92 -1.83
C ALA A 241 -1.96 26.91 -0.75
N ARG A 242 -3.07 27.61 -1.02
CA ARG A 242 -3.69 28.51 -0.05
C ARG A 242 -3.93 27.82 1.29
N GLU A 243 -3.71 28.58 2.35
CA GLU A 243 -3.90 28.15 3.72
C GLU A 243 -5.29 27.53 3.91
N ASP A 244 -5.32 26.42 4.63
CA ASP A 244 -6.50 25.68 5.08
C ASP A 244 -7.31 24.93 3.99
N LYS A 245 -6.97 25.06 2.69
CA LYS A 245 -7.62 24.30 1.58
C LYS A 245 -7.52 22.78 1.72
N TYR A 246 -6.44 22.25 2.25
CA TYR A 246 -6.27 20.82 2.51
C TYR A 246 -6.54 20.44 3.96
N LEU A 247 -6.79 21.39 4.85
CA LEU A 247 -7.15 21.07 6.23
C LEU A 247 -8.61 20.58 6.33
N TYR A 248 -9.51 21.11 5.49
CA TYR A 248 -10.93 20.70 5.49
C TYR A 248 -11.16 19.28 4.95
N ILE A 249 -10.25 18.75 4.12
CA ILE A 249 -10.40 17.41 3.52
C ILE A 249 -10.09 16.28 4.51
N GLY A 250 -9.63 16.59 5.74
CA GLY A 250 -9.29 15.57 6.74
C GLY A 250 -10.44 14.60 7.06
N GLY A 251 -11.68 15.11 7.17
CA GLY A 251 -12.86 14.27 7.44
C GLY A 251 -13.15 13.26 6.32
N PRO A 252 -13.35 13.71 5.06
CA PRO A 252 -13.51 12.81 3.92
C PRO A 252 -12.34 11.85 3.71
N LEU A 253 -11.09 12.28 3.95
CA LEU A 253 -9.91 11.42 3.83
C LEU A 253 -9.94 10.26 4.82
N MET A 254 -10.34 10.51 6.08
CA MET A 254 -10.49 9.45 7.07
C MET A 254 -11.60 8.46 6.72
N ALA A 255 -12.72 8.94 6.18
CA ALA A 255 -13.77 8.05 5.68
C ALA A 255 -13.25 7.15 4.54
N GLY A 256 -12.49 7.73 3.60
CA GLY A 256 -11.81 6.97 2.55
C GLY A 256 -10.81 5.95 3.09
N ALA A 257 -10.05 6.33 4.12
CA ALA A 257 -9.10 5.44 4.79
C ALA A 257 -9.79 4.24 5.43
N CYS A 258 -10.94 4.44 6.09
CA CYS A 258 -11.74 3.35 6.65
C CYS A 258 -12.19 2.35 5.58
N ILE A 259 -12.65 2.83 4.42
CA ILE A 259 -13.03 1.97 3.29
C ILE A 259 -11.82 1.17 2.81
N VAL A 260 -10.68 1.83 2.64
CA VAL A 260 -9.44 1.19 2.20
C VAL A 260 -8.98 0.12 3.20
N ILE A 261 -9.02 0.40 4.50
CA ILE A 261 -8.67 -0.58 5.54
C ILE A 261 -9.62 -1.77 5.51
N ALA A 262 -10.93 -1.52 5.43
CA ALA A 262 -11.93 -2.59 5.31
C ALA A 262 -11.70 -3.46 4.06
N SER A 263 -11.35 -2.86 2.92
CA SER A 263 -10.98 -3.60 1.70
C SER A 263 -9.70 -4.41 1.86
N GLY A 264 -8.73 -3.93 2.65
CA GLY A 264 -7.49 -4.67 2.95
C GLY A 264 -7.70 -5.88 3.86
N LEU A 265 -8.74 -5.86 4.70
CA LEU A 265 -9.11 -6.99 5.56
C LEU A 265 -10.01 -8.02 4.86
N ALA A 266 -10.50 -7.72 3.66
CA ALA A 266 -11.40 -8.59 2.90
C ALA A 266 -10.88 -10.03 2.72
N PRO A 267 -9.57 -10.28 2.47
CA PRO A 267 -9.05 -11.65 2.33
C PRO A 267 -9.12 -12.50 3.60
N LEU A 268 -9.30 -11.89 4.78
CA LEU A 268 -9.41 -12.60 6.06
C LEU A 268 -10.85 -13.03 6.35
N VAL A 269 -11.84 -12.31 5.82
CA VAL A 269 -13.26 -12.49 6.13
C VAL A 269 -14.00 -13.20 4.99
N ILE A 270 -13.60 -12.95 3.75
CA ILE A 270 -14.27 -13.48 2.56
C ILE A 270 -13.61 -14.80 2.11
N PRO A 271 -14.39 -15.87 1.88
CA PRO A 271 -13.86 -17.12 1.32
C PRO A 271 -13.14 -16.90 -0.01
N ALA A 272 -11.98 -17.57 -0.18
CA ALA A 272 -11.15 -17.48 -1.40
C ALA A 272 -11.87 -17.89 -2.71
N THR A 273 -13.07 -18.48 -2.61
CA THR A 273 -13.94 -18.81 -3.74
C THR A 273 -14.57 -17.59 -4.40
N ALA A 274 -14.63 -16.43 -3.73
CA ALA A 274 -15.18 -15.18 -4.27
C ALA A 274 -14.15 -14.34 -5.04
N GLY A 275 -13.45 -14.94 -6.02
CA GLY A 275 -12.30 -14.34 -6.69
C GLY A 275 -12.55 -12.97 -7.36
N ARG A 276 -13.75 -12.72 -7.91
CA ARG A 276 -14.09 -11.42 -8.52
C ARG A 276 -14.22 -10.30 -7.48
N THR A 277 -14.88 -10.59 -6.37
CA THR A 277 -15.03 -9.63 -5.25
C THR A 277 -13.66 -9.33 -4.64
N LEU A 278 -12.82 -10.36 -4.47
CA LEU A 278 -11.48 -10.22 -3.93
C LEU A 278 -10.60 -9.33 -4.82
N ALA A 279 -10.63 -9.55 -6.14
CA ALA A 279 -9.87 -8.75 -7.10
C ALA A 279 -10.33 -7.27 -7.14
N MET A 280 -11.62 -6.99 -6.92
CA MET A 280 -12.11 -5.62 -6.80
C MET A 280 -11.65 -4.97 -5.49
N MET A 281 -11.73 -5.68 -4.37
CA MET A 281 -11.26 -5.17 -3.07
C MET A 281 -9.76 -4.89 -3.08
N GLU A 282 -8.97 -5.74 -3.75
CA GLU A 282 -7.54 -5.52 -3.92
C GLU A 282 -7.25 -4.24 -4.72
N LYS A 283 -8.02 -3.96 -5.78
CA LYS A 283 -7.88 -2.71 -6.54
C LYS A 283 -8.29 -1.48 -5.73
N VAL A 284 -9.39 -1.55 -4.97
CA VAL A 284 -9.83 -0.47 -4.08
C VAL A 284 -8.77 -0.21 -3.02
N TRP A 285 -8.23 -1.25 -2.42
CA TRP A 285 -7.10 -1.14 -1.49
C TRP A 285 -5.93 -0.46 -2.20
N LEU A 286 -5.37 -1.03 -3.27
CA LEU A 286 -4.17 -0.51 -3.93
C LEU A 286 -4.33 0.91 -4.47
N TYR A 287 -5.29 1.15 -5.36
CA TYR A 287 -5.42 2.42 -6.08
C TYR A 287 -6.22 3.45 -5.28
N GLY A 288 -7.29 3.03 -4.60
CA GLY A 288 -8.04 3.92 -3.71
C GLY A 288 -7.19 4.34 -2.52
N GLY A 289 -6.45 3.40 -1.93
CA GLY A 289 -5.50 3.71 -0.86
C GLY A 289 -4.35 4.62 -1.29
N LEU A 290 -3.87 4.52 -2.54
CA LEU A 290 -2.85 5.42 -3.07
C LEU A 290 -3.40 6.85 -3.20
N ALA A 291 -4.64 7.00 -3.68
CA ALA A 291 -5.31 8.30 -3.76
C ALA A 291 -5.51 8.92 -2.37
N VAL A 292 -6.00 8.13 -1.40
CA VAL A 292 -6.19 8.58 -0.01
C VAL A 292 -4.86 8.95 0.64
N ALA A 293 -3.82 8.15 0.47
CA ALA A 293 -2.50 8.45 1.04
C ALA A 293 -1.88 9.72 0.41
N GLY A 294 -2.03 9.93 -0.90
CA GLY A 294 -1.65 11.19 -1.53
C GLY A 294 -2.43 12.39 -0.99
N GLY A 295 -3.72 12.21 -0.70
CA GLY A 295 -4.53 13.21 -0.03
C GLY A 295 -4.08 13.50 1.41
N PHE A 296 -3.70 12.47 2.17
CA PHE A 296 -3.10 12.65 3.50
C PHE A 296 -1.77 13.39 3.43
N THR A 297 -0.95 13.15 2.41
CA THR A 297 0.29 13.90 2.23
C THR A 297 0.00 15.41 2.10
N LEU A 298 -0.99 15.78 1.28
CA LEU A 298 -1.42 17.18 1.15
C LEU A 298 -1.97 17.75 2.46
N TYR A 299 -2.79 16.98 3.17
CA TYR A 299 -3.32 17.35 4.48
C TYR A 299 -2.19 17.59 5.49
N HIS A 300 -1.24 16.66 5.63
CA HIS A 300 -0.16 16.75 6.59
C HIS A 300 0.79 17.93 6.29
N VAL A 301 1.08 18.22 5.00
CA VAL A 301 1.86 19.40 4.61
C VAL A 301 1.19 20.71 5.00
N GLN A 302 -0.14 20.80 4.98
CA GLN A 302 -0.82 21.98 5.48
C GLN A 302 -1.01 21.99 6.99
N ALA A 303 -1.24 20.83 7.60
CA ALA A 303 -1.36 20.69 9.05
C ALA A 303 -0.06 21.13 9.76
N VAL A 304 1.11 20.76 9.22
CA VAL A 304 2.41 21.17 9.77
C VAL A 304 2.62 22.68 9.64
N GLN A 305 2.18 23.31 8.54
CA GLN A 305 2.24 24.77 8.38
C GLN A 305 1.27 25.48 9.33
N ALA A 306 0.05 24.96 9.51
CA ALA A 306 -0.90 25.47 10.50
C ALA A 306 -0.35 25.38 11.94
N ARG A 307 0.31 24.26 12.28
CA ARG A 307 0.97 24.08 13.58
C ARG A 307 2.20 24.96 13.73
N ALA A 308 2.96 25.21 12.66
CA ALA A 308 4.06 26.17 12.68
C ALA A 308 3.56 27.60 13.00
N ARG A 309 2.45 28.03 12.39
CA ARG A 309 1.80 29.31 12.71
C ARG A 309 1.37 29.38 14.18
N ALA A 310 0.77 28.30 14.70
CA ALA A 310 0.39 28.22 16.11
C ALA A 310 1.61 28.23 17.06
N CYS A 311 2.73 27.61 16.68
CA CYS A 311 3.98 27.68 17.44
C CYS A 311 4.56 29.10 17.45
N GLN A 312 4.50 29.80 16.30
CA GLN A 312 4.96 31.18 16.19
C GLN A 312 4.11 32.13 17.05
N ALA A 313 2.81 31.86 17.15
CA ALA A 313 1.89 32.58 18.04
C ALA A 313 2.05 32.22 19.53
N GLY A 314 2.98 31.31 19.88
CA GLY A 314 3.20 30.86 21.26
C GLY A 314 2.12 29.93 21.82
N LEU A 315 1.21 29.44 20.98
CA LEU A 315 0.10 28.56 21.38
C LEU A 315 0.53 27.09 21.51
N LEU A 316 1.60 26.69 20.80
CA LEU A 316 2.11 25.33 20.77
C LEU A 316 3.64 25.33 20.87
N LYS A 317 4.20 24.24 21.40
CA LYS A 317 5.64 24.01 21.43
C LYS A 317 6.11 23.37 20.13
N LYS A 318 7.27 23.80 19.64
CA LYS A 318 7.90 23.26 18.42
C LYS A 318 8.23 21.77 18.61
N ASP A 319 7.58 20.89 17.84
CA ASP A 319 7.83 19.44 17.87
C ASP A 319 7.80 18.81 16.47
N PRO A 320 8.90 18.91 15.70
CA PRO A 320 8.96 18.39 14.34
C PRO A 320 8.94 16.85 14.28
N VAL A 321 9.29 16.16 15.38
CA VAL A 321 9.27 14.68 15.44
C VAL A 321 7.83 14.16 15.39
N ASN A 322 6.91 14.81 16.11
CA ASN A 322 5.51 14.43 16.06
C ASN A 322 4.88 14.62 14.68
N GLU A 323 5.29 15.66 13.95
CA GLU A 323 4.87 15.91 12.57
C GLU A 323 5.45 14.87 11.61
N ALA A 324 6.71 14.49 11.82
CA ALA A 324 7.41 13.51 11.01
C ALA A 324 6.72 12.14 10.99
N ILE A 325 6.10 11.72 12.10
CA ILE A 325 5.35 10.45 12.18
C ILE A 325 4.21 10.40 11.14
N GLY A 326 3.48 11.51 10.94
CA GLY A 326 2.41 11.57 9.94
C GLY A 326 2.94 11.34 8.53
N PHE A 327 4.03 12.04 8.19
CA PHE A 327 4.72 11.87 6.90
C PHE A 327 5.33 10.48 6.73
N GLU A 328 5.89 9.88 7.78
CA GLU A 328 6.41 8.51 7.76
C GLU A 328 5.31 7.51 7.43
N LEU A 329 4.14 7.63 8.07
CA LEU A 329 2.99 6.76 7.80
C LEU A 329 2.46 6.91 6.36
N ASP A 330 2.37 8.14 5.85
CA ASP A 330 1.99 8.39 4.47
C ASP A 330 3.00 7.78 3.49
N PHE A 331 4.29 7.96 3.75
CA PHE A 331 5.37 7.38 2.96
C PHE A 331 5.23 5.86 2.90
N LEU A 332 5.08 5.20 4.06
CA LEU A 332 4.95 3.75 4.13
C LEU A 332 3.70 3.24 3.42
N ASN A 333 2.57 3.92 3.59
CA ASN A 333 1.32 3.57 2.92
C ASN A 333 1.43 3.66 1.40
N ILE A 334 2.05 4.70 0.86
CA ILE A 334 2.31 4.84 -0.58
C ILE A 334 3.31 3.77 -1.04
N PHE A 335 4.40 3.59 -0.31
CA PHE A 335 5.48 2.67 -0.65
C PHE A 335 5.00 1.23 -0.76
N ILE A 336 4.33 0.70 0.26
CA ILE A 336 3.83 -0.68 0.29
C ILE A 336 2.93 -0.92 -0.93
N ARG A 337 1.98 -0.01 -1.19
CA ARG A 337 1.07 -0.11 -2.34
C ARG A 337 1.82 -0.08 -3.66
N MET A 338 2.82 0.79 -3.79
CA MET A 338 3.65 0.87 -4.98
C MET A 338 4.43 -0.43 -5.21
N VAL A 339 4.96 -1.05 -4.15
CA VAL A 339 5.60 -2.37 -4.24
C VAL A 339 4.62 -3.42 -4.77
N TYR A 340 3.43 -3.52 -4.19
CA TYR A 340 2.40 -4.47 -4.64
C TYR A 340 1.99 -4.23 -6.11
N ILE A 341 1.75 -2.98 -6.50
CA ILE A 341 1.40 -2.63 -7.89
C ILE A 341 2.51 -3.05 -8.86
N LEU A 342 3.78 -2.81 -8.51
CA LEU A 342 4.90 -3.19 -9.36
C LEU A 342 5.14 -4.69 -9.40
N MET A 343 4.97 -5.40 -8.28
CA MET A 343 5.03 -6.86 -8.23
C MET A 343 3.93 -7.48 -9.09
N ALA A 344 2.68 -7.01 -8.98
CA ALA A 344 1.57 -7.49 -9.79
C ALA A 344 1.80 -7.23 -11.29
N ARG A 345 2.45 -6.11 -11.64
CA ARG A 345 2.82 -5.80 -13.03
C ARG A 345 3.94 -6.71 -13.55
N ASP A 346 4.95 -7.01 -12.73
CA ASP A 346 6.05 -7.91 -13.11
C ASP A 346 5.52 -9.33 -13.36
N ASN A 347 4.64 -9.82 -12.48
CA ASN A 347 4.04 -11.15 -12.59
C ASN A 347 3.17 -11.33 -13.84
N ARG A 348 2.50 -10.27 -14.33
CA ARG A 348 1.74 -10.30 -15.59
C ARG A 348 2.58 -10.29 -16.86
N ARG A 349 3.86 -9.92 -16.76
CA ARG A 349 4.78 -9.84 -17.91
C ARG A 349 5.59 -11.11 -18.11
N ARG A 350 5.59 -12.01 -17.12
CA ARG A 350 6.20 -13.35 -17.19
C ARG A 350 5.16 -14.33 -17.70
#